data_AF-A0A8T9D9Q4-F1
#
_entry.id   AF-A0A8T9D9Q4-F1
#
_cell.length_a   1.000
_cell.length_b   1.000
_cell.length_c   1.000
_cell.angle_alpha   90.00
_cell.angle_beta   90.00
_cell.angle_gamma   90.00
#
_symmetry.space_group_name_H-M   'P 1'
#
loop_
_entity.id
_entity.type
_entity.pdbx_description
1 polymer ?
#
loop_
_entity_poly.entity_id
_entity_poly.type
_entity_poly.pdbx_seq_one_letter_code
_entity_poly.pdbx_strand_id
1 'polypeptide(L)'
;MTNPVWVRAVEHRLTGYGLNKAFLGPRSEDVGPCWSFSRYGRTETRLPDGRLVRIGGEYEDSYDPDFYIYNDVIVSDADGRIEIFGYSDKIFPPTDFHTANLIDARIIVIGNLSYPYIRADKAQVLVLDTTSYGISRLETTGEAPPWIHKHFSQLVENGGAILVRGGLLIGPRWPAVIENIDDWRLDITAGRWERLTKRRWPRFSFVRADGLPNHLHWLRRLLSDQKWGKSENRSSFLAERLSELGPNPRIDLVETLYAPELPHLNIPEIADQHGVHRLCVEGVAVRYVEGWHDIRLTVEGVLPDQTVEIIRLDLLTKLAAIENATIDCVRLIVD
;
A
#
# COMPACT_ATOMS: atom_id res chain seq x y z
N MET A 1 -16.97 -18.84 15.66
CA MET A 1 -15.56 -19.24 15.76
C MET A 1 -15.03 -19.16 17.21
N THR A 2 -15.69 -18.43 18.11
CA THR A 2 -15.32 -18.28 19.52
C THR A 2 -14.99 -19.60 20.22
N ASN A 3 -13.80 -19.67 20.82
CA ASN A 3 -13.39 -20.73 21.74
C ASN A 3 -12.33 -20.18 22.73
N PRO A 4 -12.03 -20.90 23.83
CA PRO A 4 -11.12 -20.40 24.87
C PRO A 4 -9.71 -20.06 24.41
N VAL A 5 -9.17 -20.74 23.40
CA VAL A 5 -7.83 -20.48 22.86
C VAL A 5 -7.80 -19.12 22.16
N TRP A 6 -8.79 -18.84 21.29
CA TRP A 6 -8.88 -17.57 20.59
C TRP A 6 -9.26 -16.41 21.51
N VAL A 7 -10.08 -16.65 22.53
CA VAL A 7 -10.37 -15.62 23.56
C VAL A 7 -9.07 -15.21 24.26
N ARG A 8 -8.26 -16.18 24.71
CA ARG A 8 -6.95 -15.88 25.33
C ARG A 8 -6.03 -15.12 24.37
N ALA A 9 -6.04 -15.48 23.10
CA ALA A 9 -5.25 -14.80 22.07
C ALA A 9 -5.63 -13.31 21.95
N VAL A 10 -6.93 -12.99 22.01
CA VAL A 10 -7.43 -11.61 22.03
C VAL A 10 -7.01 -10.88 23.30
N GLU A 11 -7.23 -11.49 24.48
CA GLU A 11 -6.93 -10.89 25.79
C GLU A 11 -5.45 -10.52 25.94
N HIS A 12 -4.55 -11.39 25.46
CA HIS A 12 -3.11 -11.22 25.57
C HIS A 12 -2.45 -10.65 24.30
N ARG A 13 -3.25 -10.30 23.30
CA ARG A 13 -2.80 -9.79 22.00
C ARG A 13 -1.75 -10.67 21.32
N LEU A 14 -1.97 -11.98 21.33
CA LEU A 14 -1.00 -12.95 20.80
C LEU A 14 -0.99 -12.96 19.26
N THR A 15 0.20 -13.18 18.72
CA THR A 15 0.38 -13.56 17.31
C THR A 15 0.15 -15.06 17.11
N GLY A 16 0.00 -15.52 15.87
CA GLY A 16 -0.06 -16.96 15.55
C GLY A 16 1.16 -17.71 16.10
N TYR A 17 2.36 -17.18 15.82
CA TYR A 17 3.62 -17.66 16.41
C TYR A 17 3.58 -17.71 17.95
N GLY A 18 3.15 -16.62 18.60
CA GLY A 18 3.07 -16.54 20.06
C GLY A 18 2.13 -17.56 20.66
N LEU A 19 1.02 -17.84 19.97
CA LEU A 19 0.05 -18.84 20.38
C LEU A 19 0.59 -20.26 20.22
N ASN A 20 1.19 -20.59 19.07
CA ASN A 20 1.85 -21.88 18.84
C ASN A 20 2.94 -22.14 19.90
N LYS A 21 3.76 -21.14 20.20
CA LYS A 21 4.78 -21.24 21.25
C LYS A 21 4.18 -21.50 22.64
N ALA A 22 3.08 -20.82 22.99
CA ALA A 22 2.44 -20.94 24.29
C ALA A 22 1.77 -22.30 24.52
N PHE A 23 1.27 -22.93 23.46
CA PHE A 23 0.53 -24.19 23.52
C PHE A 23 1.28 -25.40 22.95
N LEU A 24 2.57 -25.25 22.61
CA LEU A 24 3.37 -26.27 21.93
C LEU A 24 2.66 -26.77 20.65
N GLY A 25 2.07 -25.83 19.92
CA GLY A 25 1.40 -26.07 18.65
C GLY A 25 2.38 -26.50 17.55
N PRO A 26 1.87 -27.09 16.46
CA PRO A 26 2.68 -27.44 15.31
C PRO A 26 3.32 -26.20 14.68
N ARG A 27 4.38 -26.42 13.92
CA ARG A 27 5.02 -25.39 13.11
C ARG A 27 4.13 -25.00 11.94
N SER A 28 4.04 -23.71 11.64
CA SER A 28 3.18 -23.19 10.58
C SER A 28 3.66 -23.63 9.19
N GLU A 29 4.96 -23.91 9.03
CA GLU A 29 5.51 -24.52 7.82
C GLU A 29 4.92 -25.91 7.52
N ASP A 30 4.49 -26.64 8.56
CA ASP A 30 4.02 -28.03 8.43
C ASP A 30 2.50 -28.12 8.25
N VAL A 31 1.74 -27.21 8.88
CA VAL A 31 0.27 -27.30 8.95
C VAL A 31 -0.47 -26.07 8.44
N GLY A 32 0.26 -25.04 8.01
CA GLY A 32 -0.28 -23.75 7.62
C GLY A 32 -0.40 -22.74 8.77
N PRO A 33 -0.89 -21.54 8.46
CA PRO A 33 -0.83 -20.39 9.37
C PRO A 33 -1.72 -20.58 10.59
N CYS A 34 -1.22 -20.17 11.76
CA CYS A 34 -2.00 -20.11 12.98
C CYS A 34 -2.81 -18.81 13.05
N TRP A 35 -4.00 -18.86 13.65
CA TRP A 35 -4.81 -17.65 13.80
C TRP A 35 -4.12 -16.65 14.74
N SER A 36 -3.97 -15.41 14.26
CA SER A 36 -3.31 -14.32 14.95
C SER A 36 -4.33 -13.26 15.34
N PHE A 37 -4.23 -12.71 16.55
CA PHE A 37 -4.99 -11.50 16.91
C PHE A 37 -4.22 -10.23 16.53
N SER A 38 -2.91 -10.24 16.67
CA SER A 38 -2.07 -9.08 16.35
C SER A 38 -1.87 -8.99 14.84
N ARG A 39 -2.50 -7.99 14.21
CA ARG A 39 -2.65 -7.86 12.77
C ARG A 39 -2.39 -6.45 12.28
N TYR A 40 -1.84 -6.32 11.09
CA TYR A 40 -1.78 -5.08 10.32
C TYR A 40 -3.06 -4.90 9.50
N GLY A 41 -3.33 -3.67 9.04
CA GLY A 41 -4.42 -3.40 8.08
C GLY A 41 -5.84 -3.67 8.58
N ARG A 42 -6.04 -3.93 9.88
CA ARG A 42 -7.35 -4.11 10.51
C ARG A 42 -7.99 -2.76 10.85
N THR A 43 -9.31 -2.68 10.81
CA THR A 43 -10.05 -1.55 11.37
C THR A 43 -10.61 -1.87 12.76
N GLU A 44 -10.70 -0.84 13.62
CA GLU A 44 -11.35 -0.93 14.93
C GLU A 44 -12.39 0.18 15.05
N THR A 45 -13.64 -0.20 15.34
CA THR A 45 -14.78 0.70 15.42
C THR A 45 -15.47 0.55 16.76
N ARG A 46 -15.49 1.61 17.56
CA ARG A 46 -16.24 1.65 18.83
C ARG A 46 -17.70 1.99 18.54
N LEU A 47 -18.62 1.16 19.02
CA LEU A 47 -20.06 1.37 18.94
C LEU A 47 -20.54 2.28 20.08
N PRO A 48 -21.72 2.92 19.95
CA PRO A 48 -22.25 3.83 20.98
C PRO A 48 -22.52 3.16 22.34
N ASP A 49 -22.78 1.85 22.34
CA ASP A 49 -22.99 1.05 23.56
C ASP A 49 -21.69 0.55 24.21
N GLY A 50 -20.53 0.99 23.70
CA GLY A 50 -19.22 0.67 24.27
C GLY A 50 -18.56 -0.58 23.67
N ARG A 51 -19.28 -1.39 22.89
CA ARG A 51 -18.67 -2.52 22.16
C ARG A 51 -17.60 -2.03 21.19
N LEU A 52 -16.55 -2.82 21.03
CA LEU A 52 -15.47 -2.57 20.08
C LEU A 52 -15.46 -3.69 19.04
N VAL A 53 -15.70 -3.30 17.79
CA VAL A 53 -15.75 -4.19 16.62
C VAL A 53 -14.44 -4.08 15.86
N ARG A 54 -13.80 -5.21 15.59
CA ARG A 54 -12.56 -5.28 14.81
C ARG A 54 -12.77 -6.17 13.60
N ILE A 55 -12.38 -5.71 12.42
CA ILE A 55 -12.74 -6.36 11.15
C ILE A 55 -11.47 -6.68 10.37
N GLY A 56 -11.24 -7.96 10.05
CA GLY A 56 -10.19 -8.40 9.12
C GLY A 56 -8.75 -8.12 9.57
N GLY A 57 -7.93 -7.67 8.62
CA GLY A 57 -6.49 -7.45 8.74
C GLY A 57 -5.65 -8.62 8.23
N GLU A 58 -4.33 -8.44 8.24
CA GLU A 58 -3.36 -9.48 7.87
C GLU A 58 -2.32 -9.68 8.98
N TYR A 59 -1.65 -10.82 8.98
CA TYR A 59 -0.48 -11.08 9.80
C TYR A 59 0.71 -11.39 8.89
N GLU A 60 1.85 -10.73 9.16
CA GLU A 60 3.12 -10.85 8.42
C GLU A 60 3.03 -10.55 6.91
N ASP A 61 4.13 -10.77 6.19
CA ASP A 61 4.26 -10.67 4.73
C ASP A 61 4.26 -12.07 4.09
N SER A 62 4.03 -12.14 2.77
CA SER A 62 3.79 -13.39 2.03
C SER A 62 4.89 -14.46 2.06
N TYR A 63 6.11 -14.12 2.49
CA TYR A 63 7.21 -15.07 2.68
C TYR A 63 7.19 -15.74 4.07
N ASP A 64 6.40 -15.23 5.00
CA ASP A 64 6.24 -15.82 6.33
C ASP A 64 5.22 -16.97 6.28
N PRO A 65 5.53 -18.15 6.85
CA PRO A 65 4.60 -19.29 6.86
C PRO A 65 3.31 -19.04 7.67
N ASP A 66 3.30 -18.06 8.58
CA ASP A 66 2.09 -17.62 9.29
C ASP A 66 1.29 -16.55 8.51
N PHE A 67 1.72 -16.16 7.30
CA PHE A 67 1.02 -15.16 6.51
C PHE A 67 -0.45 -15.53 6.27
N TYR A 68 -1.35 -14.65 6.69
CA TYR A 68 -2.78 -14.84 6.47
C TYR A 68 -3.54 -13.52 6.45
N ILE A 69 -4.42 -13.37 5.46
CA ILE A 69 -5.38 -12.26 5.40
C ILE A 69 -6.72 -12.76 5.93
N TYR A 70 -7.19 -12.14 7.00
CA TYR A 70 -8.33 -12.61 7.76
C TYR A 70 -9.65 -12.04 7.21
N ASN A 71 -10.70 -12.82 7.39
CA ASN A 71 -12.08 -12.48 7.08
C ASN A 71 -13.00 -12.76 8.28
N ASP A 72 -12.55 -12.40 9.48
CA ASP A 72 -13.31 -12.52 10.71
C ASP A 72 -13.68 -11.14 11.29
N VAL A 73 -14.67 -11.16 12.19
CA VAL A 73 -15.07 -10.02 13.01
C VAL A 73 -14.93 -10.40 14.46
N ILE A 74 -14.25 -9.57 15.23
CA ILE A 74 -14.04 -9.74 16.67
C ILE A 74 -14.78 -8.62 17.38
N VAL A 75 -15.66 -8.98 18.31
CA VAL A 75 -16.42 -8.06 19.13
C VAL A 75 -15.98 -8.24 20.57
N SER A 76 -15.61 -7.15 21.23
CA SER A 76 -15.41 -7.12 22.67
C SER A 76 -16.33 -6.09 23.31
N ASP A 77 -17.06 -6.45 24.36
CA ASP A 77 -17.85 -5.50 25.15
C ASP A 77 -17.06 -4.89 26.31
N ALA A 78 -17.71 -4.02 27.10
CA ALA A 78 -17.10 -3.35 28.24
C ALA A 78 -16.81 -4.29 29.43
N ASP A 79 -17.53 -5.43 29.50
CA ASP A 79 -17.37 -6.45 30.55
C ASP A 79 -16.28 -7.47 30.20
N GLY A 80 -15.65 -7.33 29.04
CA GLY A 80 -14.57 -8.19 28.56
C GLY A 80 -15.06 -9.45 27.85
N ARG A 81 -16.36 -9.59 27.57
CA ARG A 81 -16.87 -10.69 26.73
C ARG A 81 -16.34 -10.52 25.32
N ILE A 82 -15.84 -11.60 24.75
CA ILE A 82 -15.28 -11.65 23.40
C ILE A 82 -16.09 -12.63 22.55
N GLU A 83 -16.51 -12.17 21.37
CA GLU A 83 -17.18 -12.98 20.36
C GLU A 83 -16.43 -12.88 19.03
N ILE A 84 -16.20 -14.03 18.40
CA ILE A 84 -15.43 -14.14 17.15
C ILE A 84 -16.30 -14.82 16.10
N PHE A 85 -16.60 -14.05 15.06
CA PHE A 85 -17.41 -14.43 13.91
C PHE A 85 -16.46 -14.73 12.74
N GLY A 86 -16.45 -15.97 12.27
CA GLY A 86 -15.73 -16.37 11.07
C GLY A 86 -16.72 -16.50 9.93
N TYR A 87 -16.32 -16.10 8.73
CA TYR A 87 -17.19 -16.05 7.55
C TYR A 87 -16.60 -16.91 6.44
N SER A 88 -17.45 -17.38 5.53
CA SER A 88 -16.95 -17.92 4.26
C SER A 88 -16.42 -16.79 3.38
N ASP A 89 -15.43 -17.10 2.56
CA ASP A 89 -14.85 -16.21 1.55
C ASP A 89 -15.90 -15.62 0.59
N LYS A 90 -17.00 -16.35 0.34
CA LYS A 90 -18.14 -15.90 -0.48
C LYS A 90 -18.94 -14.78 0.16
N ILE A 91 -19.01 -14.72 1.50
CA ILE A 91 -19.79 -13.71 2.23
C ILE A 91 -18.90 -12.54 2.61
N PHE A 92 -17.74 -12.84 3.19
CA PHE A 92 -16.73 -11.87 3.55
C PHE A 92 -15.38 -12.43 3.08
N PRO A 93 -14.82 -11.93 1.97
CA PRO A 93 -13.52 -12.35 1.51
C PRO A 93 -12.40 -11.78 2.40
N PRO A 94 -11.22 -12.41 2.45
CA PRO A 94 -10.00 -11.86 3.07
C PRO A 94 -9.80 -10.37 2.80
N THR A 95 -9.75 -9.56 3.88
CA THR A 95 -9.81 -8.09 3.79
C THR A 95 -8.85 -7.42 4.78
N ASP A 96 -7.91 -6.65 4.26
CA ASP A 96 -6.86 -5.90 4.96
C ASP A 96 -6.63 -4.52 4.32
N PHE A 97 -6.05 -3.60 5.08
CA PHE A 97 -5.82 -2.19 4.70
C PHE A 97 -7.06 -1.50 4.11
N HIS A 98 -8.22 -1.88 4.61
CA HIS A 98 -9.50 -1.27 4.31
C HIS A 98 -9.77 -0.10 5.25
N THR A 99 -10.83 0.63 4.96
CA THR A 99 -11.40 1.61 5.89
C THR A 99 -12.78 1.16 6.36
N ALA A 100 -13.19 1.63 7.54
CA ALA A 100 -14.47 1.28 8.14
C ALA A 100 -15.13 2.52 8.76
N ASN A 101 -16.39 2.78 8.41
CA ASN A 101 -17.14 3.94 8.88
C ASN A 101 -18.46 3.49 9.51
N LEU A 102 -18.69 3.87 10.77
CA LEU A 102 -19.94 3.60 11.48
C LEU A 102 -21.03 4.60 11.06
N ILE A 103 -22.14 4.10 10.52
CA ILE A 103 -23.33 4.87 10.17
C ILE A 103 -24.53 4.19 10.82
N ASP A 104 -25.14 4.86 11.80
CA ASP A 104 -26.21 4.30 12.63
C ASP A 104 -25.79 2.95 13.26
N ALA A 105 -26.50 1.87 12.94
CA ALA A 105 -26.23 0.50 13.39
C ALA A 105 -25.50 -0.35 12.33
N ARG A 106 -24.74 0.28 11.42
CA ARG A 106 -24.03 -0.38 10.33
C ARG A 106 -22.61 0.13 10.22
N ILE A 107 -21.66 -0.75 9.88
CA ILE A 107 -20.29 -0.38 9.54
C ILE A 107 -20.10 -0.59 8.04
N ILE A 108 -19.78 0.47 7.32
CA ILE A 108 -19.44 0.43 5.90
C ILE A 108 -17.94 0.20 5.77
N VAL A 109 -17.56 -0.91 5.14
CA VAL A 109 -16.18 -1.30 4.87
C VAL A 109 -15.86 -1.02 3.41
N ILE A 110 -14.80 -0.24 3.15
CA ILE A 110 -14.42 0.18 1.79
C ILE A 110 -12.97 -0.23 1.50
N GLY A 111 -12.76 -0.78 0.30
CA GLY A 111 -11.47 -1.17 -0.26
C GLY A 111 -10.77 -2.27 0.52
N ASN A 112 -9.66 -2.79 0.00
CA ASN A 112 -8.70 -3.66 0.67
C ASN A 112 -7.54 -3.99 -0.29
N LEU A 113 -6.44 -4.57 0.23
CA LEU A 113 -5.37 -5.11 -0.62
C LEU A 113 -5.74 -6.51 -1.12
N SER A 114 -6.05 -7.41 -0.19
CA SER A 114 -6.49 -8.80 -0.39
C SER A 114 -5.54 -9.65 -1.22
N TYR A 115 -5.89 -10.94 -1.38
CA TYR A 115 -5.19 -11.84 -2.28
C TYR A 115 -5.46 -11.49 -3.75
N PRO A 116 -4.47 -11.66 -4.65
CA PRO A 116 -4.61 -11.31 -6.07
C PRO A 116 -5.84 -11.93 -6.75
N TYR A 117 -6.19 -13.18 -6.44
CA TYR A 117 -7.30 -13.90 -7.06
C TYR A 117 -8.70 -13.43 -6.61
N ILE A 118 -8.78 -12.56 -5.59
CA ILE A 118 -10.04 -11.98 -5.08
C ILE A 118 -10.31 -10.60 -5.70
N ARG A 119 -9.26 -9.92 -6.16
CA ARG A 119 -9.33 -8.54 -6.63
C ARG A 119 -10.23 -8.45 -7.86
N ALA A 120 -11.00 -7.36 -7.92
CA ALA A 120 -11.86 -7.03 -9.05
C ALA A 120 -11.48 -5.65 -9.62
N ASP A 121 -12.18 -5.22 -10.66
CA ASP A 121 -11.90 -3.94 -11.33
C ASP A 121 -12.20 -2.71 -10.47
N LYS A 122 -13.14 -2.83 -9.52
CA LYS A 122 -13.67 -1.72 -8.71
C LYS A 122 -13.57 -2.03 -7.22
N ALA A 123 -13.38 -0.98 -6.42
CA ALA A 123 -13.27 -1.09 -4.97
C ALA A 123 -14.40 -1.92 -4.35
N GLN A 124 -14.04 -2.81 -3.42
CA GLN A 124 -15.00 -3.53 -2.60
C GLN A 124 -15.74 -2.56 -1.67
N VAL A 125 -17.05 -2.77 -1.52
CA VAL A 125 -17.87 -2.12 -0.50
C VAL A 125 -18.74 -3.15 0.20
N LEU A 126 -18.56 -3.31 1.51
CA LEU A 126 -19.33 -4.23 2.35
C LEU A 126 -20.05 -3.47 3.46
N VAL A 127 -21.11 -4.09 3.99
CA VAL A 127 -21.87 -3.61 5.14
C VAL A 127 -21.86 -4.69 6.20
N LEU A 128 -21.40 -4.32 7.40
CA LEU A 128 -21.55 -5.13 8.61
C LEU A 128 -22.70 -4.56 9.44
N ASP A 129 -23.71 -5.39 9.73
CA ASP A 129 -24.78 -5.06 10.67
C ASP A 129 -24.27 -5.20 12.11
N THR A 130 -24.39 -4.17 12.94
CA THR A 130 -23.77 -4.18 14.28
C THR A 130 -24.58 -4.95 15.33
N THR A 131 -25.74 -5.49 14.96
CA THR A 131 -26.62 -6.24 15.87
C THR A 131 -26.47 -7.74 15.63
N SER A 132 -26.56 -8.15 14.37
CA SER A 132 -26.44 -9.55 13.93
C SER A 132 -25.01 -9.95 13.58
N TYR A 133 -24.14 -8.97 13.30
CA TYR A 133 -22.82 -9.17 12.70
C TYR A 133 -22.88 -9.90 11.35
N GLY A 134 -24.01 -9.84 10.65
CA GLY A 134 -24.10 -10.24 9.25
C GLY A 134 -23.29 -9.29 8.37
N ILE A 135 -22.55 -9.85 7.41
CA ILE A 135 -21.86 -9.09 6.36
C ILE A 135 -22.57 -9.30 5.03
N SER A 136 -22.76 -8.23 4.29
CA SER A 136 -23.27 -8.27 2.92
C SER A 136 -22.51 -7.28 2.03
N ARG A 137 -22.60 -7.48 0.71
CA ARG A 137 -22.06 -6.53 -0.27
C ARG A 137 -23.03 -5.36 -0.44
N LEU A 138 -22.50 -4.14 -0.48
CA LEU A 138 -23.27 -2.99 -0.96
C LEU A 138 -23.12 -2.93 -2.47
N GLU A 139 -24.22 -3.12 -3.19
CA GLU A 139 -24.23 -2.89 -4.64
C GLU A 139 -24.00 -1.41 -4.91
N THR A 140 -23.07 -1.12 -5.82
CA THR A 140 -22.71 0.27 -6.14
C THR A 140 -22.77 0.56 -7.63
N THR A 141 -23.05 1.83 -7.94
CA THR A 141 -23.14 2.35 -9.31
C THR A 141 -22.29 3.62 -9.45
N GLY A 142 -22.17 4.18 -10.66
CA GLY A 142 -21.44 5.43 -10.90
C GLY A 142 -19.93 5.26 -11.11
N GLU A 143 -19.19 6.37 -10.97
CA GLU A 143 -17.73 6.42 -11.23
C GLU A 143 -16.95 5.93 -9.99
N ALA A 144 -16.93 4.61 -9.78
CA ALA A 144 -16.21 4.00 -8.67
C ALA A 144 -14.68 3.98 -8.86
N PRO A 145 -13.91 4.14 -7.77
CA PRO A 145 -12.46 3.95 -7.81
C PRO A 145 -12.10 2.53 -8.28
N PRO A 146 -10.92 2.35 -8.90
CA PRO A 146 -10.29 1.04 -9.06
C PRO A 146 -10.11 0.32 -7.72
N TRP A 147 -9.60 -0.91 -7.74
CA TRP A 147 -9.29 -1.63 -6.49
C TRP A 147 -8.33 -0.80 -5.63
N ILE A 148 -8.74 -0.44 -4.42
CA ILE A 148 -8.06 0.57 -3.58
C ILE A 148 -7.80 0.04 -2.17
N HIS A 149 -6.63 0.37 -1.63
CA HIS A 149 -6.22 0.02 -0.27
C HIS A 149 -5.33 1.10 0.36
N LYS A 150 -5.14 1.07 1.69
CA LYS A 150 -4.39 2.10 2.45
C LYS A 150 -4.89 3.53 2.20
N HIS A 151 -6.15 3.68 1.80
CA HIS A 151 -6.79 4.97 1.59
C HIS A 151 -7.34 5.52 2.91
N PHE A 152 -7.70 6.79 2.87
CA PHE A 152 -8.45 7.45 3.93
C PHE A 152 -9.92 7.51 3.54
N SER A 153 -10.79 7.30 4.51
CA SER A 153 -12.22 7.50 4.37
C SER A 153 -12.73 8.43 5.46
N GLN A 154 -13.71 9.26 5.15
CA GLN A 154 -14.34 10.15 6.12
C GLN A 154 -15.84 10.24 5.83
N LEU A 155 -16.65 10.12 6.89
CA LEU A 155 -18.06 10.47 6.81
C LEU A 155 -18.25 11.97 6.60
N VAL A 156 -19.05 12.32 5.60
CA VAL A 156 -19.39 13.69 5.25
C VAL A 156 -20.91 13.83 5.17
N GLU A 157 -21.40 15.08 5.04
CA GLU A 157 -22.83 15.36 4.85
C GLU A 157 -23.72 14.73 5.93
N ASN A 158 -23.29 14.84 7.20
CA ASN A 158 -23.97 14.27 8.36
C ASN A 158 -24.23 12.75 8.24
N GLY A 159 -23.33 12.03 7.57
CA GLY A 159 -23.42 10.57 7.38
C GLY A 159 -24.13 10.14 6.08
N GLY A 160 -24.54 11.09 5.24
CA GLY A 160 -25.15 10.76 3.94
C GLY A 160 -24.15 10.21 2.90
N ALA A 161 -22.86 10.51 3.07
CA ALA A 161 -21.82 10.08 2.14
C ALA A 161 -20.48 9.76 2.83
N ILE A 162 -19.64 9.00 2.14
CA ILE A 162 -18.25 8.75 2.51
C ILE A 162 -17.34 9.34 1.44
N LEU A 163 -16.43 10.22 1.88
CA LEU A 163 -15.33 10.75 1.09
C LEU A 163 -14.13 9.79 1.18
N VAL A 164 -13.56 9.41 0.04
CA VAL A 164 -12.38 8.55 -0.08
C VAL A 164 -11.24 9.31 -0.75
N ARG A 165 -10.05 9.31 -0.12
CA ARG A 165 -8.87 10.03 -0.58
C ARG A 165 -7.58 9.26 -0.35
N GLY A 166 -6.58 9.54 -1.17
CA GLY A 166 -5.25 8.93 -1.05
C GLY A 166 -5.29 7.42 -1.16
N GLY A 167 -4.24 6.77 -0.68
CA GLY A 167 -4.08 5.32 -0.80
C GLY A 167 -3.52 4.88 -2.15
N LEU A 168 -3.65 3.59 -2.39
CA LEU A 168 -2.97 2.87 -3.44
C LEU A 168 -3.99 2.12 -4.30
N LEU A 169 -3.84 2.21 -5.61
CA LEU A 169 -4.69 1.58 -6.61
C LEU A 169 -3.99 0.39 -7.26
N ILE A 170 -4.76 -0.66 -7.44
CA ILE A 170 -4.39 -1.87 -8.17
C ILE A 170 -5.35 -1.99 -9.35
N GLY A 171 -4.79 -2.33 -10.51
CA GLY A 171 -5.55 -2.49 -11.73
C GLY A 171 -4.78 -3.34 -12.73
N PRO A 172 -5.47 -4.11 -13.58
CA PRO A 172 -4.83 -5.05 -14.51
C PRO A 172 -3.97 -4.37 -15.58
N ARG A 173 -4.08 -3.04 -15.72
CA ARG A 173 -3.34 -2.23 -16.71
C ARG A 173 -2.05 -1.64 -16.19
N TRP A 174 -1.75 -1.77 -14.89
CA TRP A 174 -0.54 -1.18 -14.31
C TRP A 174 0.47 -2.27 -13.97
N PRO A 175 1.75 -2.06 -14.28
CA PRO A 175 2.81 -3.02 -13.94
C PRO A 175 3.04 -3.11 -12.42
N ALA A 176 2.59 -2.11 -11.67
CA ALA A 176 2.74 -2.02 -10.24
C ALA A 176 1.54 -1.28 -9.60
N VAL A 177 1.51 -1.29 -8.27
CA VAL A 177 0.56 -0.50 -7.49
C VAL A 177 0.84 0.99 -7.69
N ILE A 178 -0.18 1.77 -8.02
CA ILE A 178 -0.01 3.21 -8.25
C ILE A 178 -0.67 4.02 -7.15
N GLU A 179 -0.22 5.24 -6.93
CA GLU A 179 -0.88 6.15 -6.00
C GLU A 179 -2.23 6.59 -6.54
N ASN A 180 -3.21 6.62 -5.64
CA ASN A 180 -4.44 7.36 -5.88
C ASN A 180 -4.19 8.87 -5.78
N ILE A 181 -4.42 9.58 -6.87
CA ILE A 181 -4.35 11.05 -6.95
C ILE A 181 -5.72 11.70 -7.02
N ASP A 182 -6.83 10.96 -6.92
CA ASP A 182 -8.18 11.50 -7.00
C ASP A 182 -9.00 11.28 -5.74
N ASP A 183 -10.05 12.08 -5.63
CA ASP A 183 -10.99 12.05 -4.53
C ASP A 183 -12.30 11.45 -5.04
N TRP A 184 -12.90 10.57 -4.24
CA TRP A 184 -14.19 9.97 -4.56
C TRP A 184 -15.19 10.17 -3.43
N ARG A 185 -16.47 10.19 -3.79
CA ARG A 185 -17.59 10.24 -2.87
C ARG A 185 -18.50 9.05 -3.14
N LEU A 186 -18.82 8.30 -2.10
CA LEU A 186 -19.87 7.29 -2.11
C LEU A 186 -21.10 7.85 -1.42
N ASP A 187 -22.18 8.03 -2.17
CA ASP A 187 -23.51 8.24 -1.59
C ASP A 187 -24.01 6.93 -0.99
N ILE A 188 -24.26 6.90 0.32
CA ILE A 188 -24.57 5.66 1.04
C ILE A 188 -26.02 5.23 0.81
N THR A 189 -26.92 6.18 0.61
CA THR A 189 -28.34 5.88 0.41
C THR A 189 -28.58 5.34 -1.00
N ALA A 190 -27.97 5.99 -2.00
CA ALA A 190 -28.11 5.59 -3.40
C ALA A 190 -27.13 4.49 -3.83
N GLY A 191 -26.09 4.22 -3.03
CA GLY A 191 -24.98 3.35 -3.44
C GLY A 191 -24.23 3.89 -4.66
N ARG A 192 -24.18 5.22 -4.84
CA ARG A 192 -23.64 5.84 -6.06
C ARG A 192 -22.30 6.49 -5.80
N TRP A 193 -21.29 6.07 -6.55
CA TRP A 193 -19.98 6.69 -6.59
C TRP A 193 -19.93 7.89 -7.52
N GLU A 194 -19.16 8.89 -7.10
CA GLU A 194 -18.79 10.05 -7.88
C GLU A 194 -17.29 10.32 -7.71
N ARG A 195 -16.58 10.50 -8.82
CA ARG A 195 -15.20 10.95 -8.84
C ARG A 195 -15.18 12.48 -8.79
N LEU A 196 -14.77 13.04 -7.65
CA LEU A 196 -14.83 14.47 -7.37
C LEU A 196 -13.71 15.26 -8.06
N THR A 197 -12.58 14.61 -8.30
CA THR A 197 -11.44 15.22 -9.00
C THR A 197 -11.00 14.36 -10.17
N LYS A 198 -10.53 15.00 -11.23
CA LYS A 198 -9.96 14.33 -12.40
C LYS A 198 -8.59 14.95 -12.69
N ARG A 199 -7.62 14.69 -11.80
CA ARG A 199 -6.29 15.27 -11.89
C ARG A 199 -5.54 14.67 -13.09
N ARG A 200 -5.21 15.51 -14.08
CA ARG A 200 -4.51 15.12 -15.33
C ARG A 200 -2.99 15.22 -15.21
N TRP A 201 -2.46 14.81 -14.07
CA TRP A 201 -1.04 14.86 -13.78
C TRP A 201 -0.25 13.89 -14.67
N PRO A 202 0.78 14.34 -15.40
CA PRO A 202 1.71 13.45 -16.07
C PRO A 202 2.38 12.51 -15.06
N ARG A 203 2.31 11.20 -15.33
CA ARG A 203 2.85 10.16 -14.44
C ARG A 203 3.50 9.05 -15.23
N PHE A 204 4.63 8.57 -14.72
CA PHE A 204 5.45 7.54 -15.35
C PHE A 204 5.99 6.57 -14.31
N SER A 205 6.14 5.30 -14.68
CA SER A 205 6.87 4.29 -13.94
C SER A 205 8.06 3.82 -14.76
N PHE A 206 9.23 3.75 -14.13
CA PHE A 206 10.48 3.32 -14.74
C PHE A 206 10.86 1.98 -14.09
N VAL A 207 10.89 0.92 -14.89
CA VAL A 207 11.18 -0.45 -14.44
C VAL A 207 12.29 -1.06 -15.27
N ARG A 208 13.11 -1.93 -14.69
CA ARG A 208 14.09 -2.69 -15.48
C ARG A 208 13.35 -3.65 -16.41
N ALA A 209 13.74 -3.70 -17.68
CA ALA A 209 13.10 -4.56 -18.68
C ALA A 209 13.30 -6.07 -18.41
N ASP A 210 14.28 -6.43 -17.58
CA ASP A 210 14.52 -7.80 -17.13
C ASP A 210 13.64 -8.22 -15.92
N GLY A 211 12.84 -7.30 -15.37
CA GLY A 211 11.95 -7.54 -14.23
C GLY A 211 12.67 -7.64 -12.87
N LEU A 212 14.00 -7.48 -12.83
CA LEU A 212 14.77 -7.53 -11.59
C LEU A 212 14.59 -6.24 -10.77
N PRO A 213 14.82 -6.30 -9.44
CA PRO A 213 14.93 -5.10 -8.62
C PRO A 213 16.03 -4.15 -9.13
N ASN A 214 15.87 -2.86 -8.89
CA ASN A 214 16.96 -1.89 -9.06
C ASN A 214 17.96 -1.98 -7.89
N HIS A 215 19.15 -1.42 -8.10
CA HIS A 215 20.29 -1.54 -7.19
C HIS A 215 20.45 -0.29 -6.29
N LEU A 216 19.53 0.68 -6.37
CA LEU A 216 19.69 2.01 -5.78
C LEU A 216 19.87 1.98 -4.26
N HIS A 217 19.13 1.13 -3.54
CA HIS A 217 19.21 1.07 -2.08
C HIS A 217 20.63 0.76 -1.57
N TRP A 218 21.29 -0.26 -2.10
CA TRP A 218 22.64 -0.59 -1.66
C TRP A 218 23.70 0.33 -2.28
N LEU A 219 23.47 0.87 -3.47
CA LEU A 219 24.34 1.89 -4.07
C LEU A 219 24.38 3.17 -3.23
N ARG A 220 23.25 3.62 -2.69
CA ARG A 220 23.20 4.76 -1.76
C ARG A 220 23.97 4.49 -0.49
N ARG A 221 23.85 3.26 0.05
CA ARG A 221 24.63 2.84 1.22
C ARG A 221 26.12 2.85 0.94
N LEU A 222 26.54 2.36 -0.22
CA LEU A 222 27.94 2.38 -0.67
C LEU A 222 28.49 3.82 -0.70
N LEU A 223 27.78 4.74 -1.37
CA LEU A 223 28.21 6.14 -1.48
C LEU A 223 28.26 6.83 -0.11
N SER A 224 27.34 6.50 0.79
CA SER A 224 27.37 6.99 2.18
C SER A 224 28.61 6.47 2.92
N ASP A 225 28.87 5.16 2.88
CA ASP A 225 30.02 4.56 3.58
C ASP A 225 31.36 5.13 3.08
N GLN A 226 31.49 5.39 1.77
CA GLN A 226 32.64 6.08 1.18
C GLN A 226 32.81 7.51 1.72
N LYS A 227 31.72 8.29 1.81
CA LYS A 227 31.77 9.66 2.36
C LYS A 227 32.22 9.70 3.82
N TRP A 228 31.85 8.70 4.61
CA TRP A 228 32.22 8.62 6.03
C TRP A 228 33.58 7.96 6.28
N GLY A 229 34.36 7.67 5.23
CA GLY A 229 35.70 7.11 5.36
C GLY A 229 35.74 5.74 6.04
N LYS A 230 34.63 5.00 6.03
CA LYS A 230 34.59 3.65 6.61
C LYS A 230 35.33 2.70 5.66
N SER A 231 36.48 2.18 6.10
CA SER A 231 37.24 1.20 5.32
C SER A 231 36.44 -0.09 5.17
N GLU A 232 36.23 -0.51 3.93
CA GLU A 232 35.53 -1.75 3.61
C GLU A 232 36.35 -2.98 4.02
N ASN A 233 36.02 -3.58 5.17
CA ASN A 233 36.34 -4.99 5.43
C ASN A 233 35.44 -5.94 4.59
N ARG A 234 35.04 -5.54 3.37
CA ARG A 234 34.06 -6.22 2.49
C ARG A 234 34.40 -6.12 1.00
N SER A 235 35.68 -6.00 0.66
CA SER A 235 36.14 -5.88 -0.73
C SER A 235 35.64 -7.01 -1.66
N SER A 236 35.45 -8.24 -1.16
CA SER A 236 34.86 -9.34 -1.95
C SER A 236 33.35 -9.17 -2.19
N PHE A 237 32.59 -8.81 -1.16
CA PHE A 237 31.14 -8.58 -1.27
C PHE A 237 30.82 -7.37 -2.18
N LEU A 238 31.64 -6.31 -2.11
CA LEU A 238 31.49 -5.17 -3.00
C LEU A 238 31.77 -5.56 -4.46
N ALA A 239 32.88 -6.25 -4.72
CA ALA A 239 33.24 -6.66 -6.08
C ALA A 239 32.17 -7.58 -6.70
N GLU A 240 31.59 -8.48 -5.90
CA GLU A 240 30.47 -9.34 -6.30
C GLU A 240 29.23 -8.50 -6.65
N ARG A 241 28.83 -7.55 -5.80
CA ARG A 241 27.66 -6.68 -6.05
C ARG A 241 27.86 -5.73 -7.23
N LEU A 242 29.05 -5.18 -7.41
CA LEU A 242 29.36 -4.36 -8.57
C LEU A 242 29.34 -5.18 -9.86
N SER A 243 29.65 -6.47 -9.80
CA SER A 243 29.55 -7.36 -10.97
C SER A 243 28.11 -7.57 -11.45
N GLU A 244 27.11 -7.44 -10.55
CA GLU A 244 25.68 -7.50 -10.90
C GLU A 244 25.26 -6.35 -11.82
N LEU A 245 25.93 -5.20 -11.75
CA LEU A 245 25.71 -4.04 -12.62
C LEU A 245 26.45 -4.16 -13.97
N GLY A 246 27.22 -5.22 -14.20
CA GLY A 246 28.01 -5.37 -15.42
C GLY A 246 29.12 -4.31 -15.58
N PRO A 247 29.64 -4.12 -16.81
CA PRO A 247 30.81 -3.26 -17.03
C PRO A 247 30.48 -1.76 -16.93
N ASN A 248 31.34 -1.02 -16.22
CA ASN A 248 31.38 0.46 -16.15
C ASN A 248 30.04 1.15 -15.76
N PRO A 249 29.37 0.76 -14.66
CA PRO A 249 28.16 1.45 -14.22
C PRO A 249 28.45 2.90 -13.81
N ARG A 250 27.55 3.82 -14.17
CA ARG A 250 27.67 5.26 -13.83
C ARG A 250 27.11 5.57 -12.45
N ILE A 251 27.74 5.00 -11.43
CA ILE A 251 27.33 5.15 -10.02
C ILE A 251 27.39 6.60 -9.54
N ASP A 252 28.26 7.42 -10.16
CA ASP A 252 28.34 8.86 -9.91
C ASP A 252 27.01 9.60 -10.15
N LEU A 253 26.15 9.07 -11.02
CA LEU A 253 24.85 9.67 -11.32
C LEU A 253 23.81 9.47 -10.22
N VAL A 254 24.02 8.56 -9.25
CA VAL A 254 23.07 8.26 -8.17
C VAL A 254 22.76 9.50 -7.32
N GLU A 255 23.74 10.40 -7.13
CA GLU A 255 23.56 11.64 -6.38
C GLU A 255 22.70 12.67 -7.12
N THR A 256 22.68 12.61 -8.45
CA THR A 256 21.96 13.54 -9.34
C THR A 256 20.75 12.91 -10.02
N LEU A 257 20.37 11.68 -9.63
CA LEU A 257 19.33 10.89 -10.29
C LEU A 257 17.98 11.63 -10.35
N TYR A 258 17.67 12.40 -9.29
CA TYR A 258 16.43 13.15 -9.17
C TYR A 258 16.61 14.66 -9.40
N ALA A 259 17.73 15.08 -9.97
CA ALA A 259 18.04 16.47 -10.27
C ALA A 259 18.22 16.64 -11.79
N PRO A 260 17.15 16.95 -12.54
CA PRO A 260 17.22 17.06 -13.99
C PRO A 260 18.00 18.29 -14.42
N GLU A 261 18.59 18.23 -15.63
CA GLU A 261 19.38 19.32 -16.22
C GLU A 261 18.53 20.50 -16.72
N LEU A 262 17.72 21.07 -15.83
CA LEU A 262 16.88 22.25 -16.08
C LEU A 262 16.71 23.06 -14.78
N PRO A 263 16.33 24.36 -14.86
CA PRO A 263 16.14 25.17 -13.67
C PRO A 263 15.09 24.60 -12.72
N HIS A 264 15.49 24.26 -11.49
CA HIS A 264 14.59 23.74 -10.45
C HIS A 264 15.00 24.20 -9.06
N LEU A 265 14.06 24.11 -8.12
CA LEU A 265 14.31 24.30 -6.69
C LEU A 265 14.13 22.97 -5.96
N ASN A 266 15.10 22.60 -5.13
CA ASN A 266 14.97 21.39 -4.30
C ASN A 266 13.95 21.64 -3.19
N ILE A 267 13.02 20.71 -3.03
CA ILE A 267 12.07 20.71 -1.91
C ILE A 267 12.64 19.75 -0.86
N PRO A 268 12.82 20.18 0.41
CA PRO A 268 13.36 19.33 1.45
C PRO A 268 12.57 18.02 1.61
N GLU A 269 13.29 16.95 1.92
CA GLU A 269 12.68 15.67 2.26
C GLU A 269 11.88 15.80 3.56
N ILE A 270 10.75 15.08 3.63
CA ILE A 270 9.91 15.01 4.82
C ILE A 270 10.39 13.80 5.62
N ALA A 271 10.67 14.00 6.92
CA ALA A 271 11.38 13.02 7.77
C ALA A 271 10.80 11.58 7.75
N ASP A 272 9.49 11.44 7.52
CA ASP A 272 8.79 10.14 7.52
C ASP A 272 8.52 9.58 6.11
N GLN A 273 9.10 10.16 5.06
CA GLN A 273 8.91 9.71 3.67
C GLN A 273 10.22 9.20 3.08
N HIS A 274 10.49 7.91 3.30
CA HIS A 274 11.65 7.24 2.72
C HIS A 274 11.51 7.07 1.19
N GLY A 275 12.59 7.35 0.47
CA GLY A 275 12.66 7.18 -0.99
C GLY A 275 11.80 8.18 -1.77
N VAL A 276 11.33 9.26 -1.14
CA VAL A 276 10.53 10.29 -1.82
C VAL A 276 11.35 11.56 -2.02
N HIS A 277 11.59 11.90 -3.28
CA HIS A 277 12.37 13.07 -3.66
C HIS A 277 11.46 14.07 -4.38
N ARG A 278 11.65 15.36 -4.09
CA ARG A 278 10.80 16.42 -4.64
C ARG A 278 11.62 17.61 -5.10
N LEU A 279 11.17 18.19 -6.19
CA LEU A 279 11.67 19.46 -6.69
C LEU A 279 10.52 20.29 -7.25
N CYS A 280 10.78 21.57 -7.46
CA CYS A 280 9.86 22.52 -8.06
C CYS A 280 10.43 22.98 -9.40
N VAL A 281 9.69 22.75 -10.49
CA VAL A 281 9.99 23.25 -11.84
C VAL A 281 8.88 24.22 -12.21
N GLU A 282 9.21 25.46 -12.56
CA GLU A 282 8.23 26.47 -12.98
C GLU A 282 7.02 26.63 -12.01
N GLY A 283 7.26 26.45 -10.70
CA GLY A 283 6.20 26.53 -9.68
C GLY A 283 5.38 25.24 -9.50
N VAL A 284 5.67 24.18 -10.24
CA VAL A 284 4.99 22.88 -10.18
C VAL A 284 5.88 21.86 -9.46
N ALA A 285 5.30 21.14 -8.51
CA ALA A 285 6.00 20.06 -7.81
C ALA A 285 6.17 18.85 -8.73
N VAL A 286 7.38 18.32 -8.77
CA VAL A 286 7.76 17.07 -9.42
C VAL A 286 8.23 16.13 -8.33
N ARG A 287 7.56 14.99 -8.21
CA ARG A 287 7.84 13.98 -7.19
C ARG A 287 8.34 12.70 -7.82
N TYR A 288 9.42 12.18 -7.26
CA TYR A 288 9.96 10.86 -7.51
C TYR A 288 9.71 9.98 -6.28
N VAL A 289 9.25 8.74 -6.50
CA VAL A 289 9.13 7.73 -5.46
C VAL A 289 9.97 6.53 -5.87
N GLU A 290 11.08 6.32 -5.15
CA GLU A 290 12.01 5.20 -5.30
C GLU A 290 11.43 3.95 -4.63
N GLY A 291 11.09 2.94 -5.42
CA GLY A 291 10.75 1.60 -4.98
C GLY A 291 11.89 0.61 -5.26
N TRP A 292 11.71 -0.63 -4.84
CA TRP A 292 12.69 -1.70 -5.08
C TRP A 292 12.73 -2.15 -6.55
N HIS A 293 11.59 -2.14 -7.23
CA HIS A 293 11.47 -2.59 -8.63
C HIS A 293 11.22 -1.44 -9.61
N ASP A 294 10.81 -0.28 -9.11
CA ASP A 294 10.37 0.82 -9.94
C ASP A 294 10.73 2.18 -9.34
N ILE A 295 10.81 3.19 -10.20
CA ILE A 295 10.78 4.60 -9.80
C ILE A 295 9.52 5.21 -10.40
N ARG A 296 8.74 5.93 -9.59
CA ARG A 296 7.54 6.63 -10.06
C ARG A 296 7.78 8.12 -10.10
N LEU A 297 7.53 8.71 -11.27
CA LEU A 297 7.56 10.15 -11.51
C LEU A 297 6.13 10.67 -11.58
N THR A 298 5.82 11.70 -10.78
CA THR A 298 4.54 12.43 -10.82
C THR A 298 4.80 13.93 -10.94
N VAL A 299 4.22 14.55 -11.97
CA VAL A 299 4.18 16.02 -12.13
C VAL A 299 2.84 16.50 -11.57
N GLU A 300 2.86 17.10 -10.38
CA GLU A 300 1.66 17.46 -9.59
C GLU A 300 1.03 18.78 -10.05
N GLY A 301 0.80 18.91 -11.36
CA GLY A 301 0.25 20.11 -11.97
C GLY A 301 0.28 20.05 -13.48
N VAL A 302 0.45 21.23 -14.09
CA VAL A 302 0.56 21.40 -15.53
C VAL A 302 1.92 22.00 -15.85
N LEU A 303 2.74 21.26 -16.57
CA LEU A 303 3.99 21.74 -17.17
C LEU A 303 3.88 21.63 -18.69
N PRO A 304 4.66 22.42 -19.46
CA PRO A 304 4.78 22.22 -20.89
C PRO A 304 5.21 20.78 -21.22
N ASP A 305 4.63 20.18 -22.27
CA ASP A 305 4.94 18.79 -22.66
C ASP A 305 6.45 18.59 -22.90
N GLN A 306 7.12 19.59 -23.47
CA GLN A 306 8.58 19.56 -23.66
C GLN A 306 9.33 19.49 -22.33
N THR A 307 8.91 20.25 -21.31
CA THR A 307 9.51 20.22 -19.97
C THR A 307 9.30 18.86 -19.31
N VAL A 308 8.10 18.29 -19.41
CA VAL A 308 7.79 16.94 -18.90
C VAL A 308 8.67 15.88 -19.59
N GLU A 309 8.85 15.97 -20.90
CA GLU A 309 9.68 15.04 -21.66
C GLU A 309 11.17 15.14 -21.30
N ILE A 310 11.69 16.35 -21.06
CA ILE A 310 13.07 16.54 -20.59
C ILE A 310 13.26 15.84 -19.24
N ILE A 311 12.36 16.06 -18.27
CA ILE A 311 12.41 15.42 -16.95
C ILE A 311 12.34 13.89 -17.08
N ARG A 312 11.43 13.39 -17.93
CA ARG A 312 11.23 11.96 -18.16
C ARG A 312 12.48 11.31 -18.77
N LEU A 313 13.07 11.93 -19.79
CA LEU A 313 14.26 11.42 -20.47
C LEU A 313 15.50 11.49 -19.59
N ASP A 314 15.67 12.56 -18.81
CA ASP A 314 16.78 12.70 -17.86
C ASP A 314 16.82 11.52 -16.88
N LEU A 315 15.68 11.23 -16.22
CA LEU A 315 15.57 10.09 -15.32
C LEU A 315 15.81 8.75 -16.04
N LEU A 316 15.23 8.57 -17.22
CA LEU A 316 15.40 7.34 -18.01
C LEU A 316 16.87 7.08 -18.33
N THR A 317 17.57 8.10 -18.84
CA THR A 317 18.96 7.99 -19.27
C THR A 317 19.89 7.77 -18.08
N LYS A 318 19.70 8.50 -16.98
CA LYS A 318 20.50 8.32 -15.76
C LYS A 318 20.29 6.95 -15.15
N LEU A 319 19.03 6.50 -15.02
CA LEU A 319 18.73 5.20 -14.44
C LEU A 319 19.30 4.07 -15.28
N ALA A 320 19.14 4.12 -16.61
CA ALA A 320 19.72 3.13 -17.51
C ALA A 320 21.25 3.06 -17.41
N ALA A 321 21.92 4.21 -17.23
CA ALA A 321 23.37 4.28 -17.08
C ALA A 321 23.87 3.79 -15.70
N ILE A 322 23.09 4.01 -14.64
CA ILE A 322 23.39 3.50 -13.29
C ILE A 322 23.22 1.98 -13.26
N GLU A 323 22.08 1.49 -13.75
CA GLU A 323 21.67 0.09 -13.70
C GLU A 323 22.34 -0.78 -14.77
N ASN A 324 22.97 -0.12 -15.76
CA ASN A 324 23.53 -0.73 -16.97
C ASN A 324 22.56 -1.71 -17.64
N ALA A 325 21.29 -1.33 -17.66
CA ALA A 325 20.19 -2.16 -18.09
C ALA A 325 19.19 -1.34 -18.90
N THR A 326 18.46 -2.01 -19.78
CA THR A 326 17.30 -1.39 -20.45
C THR A 326 16.23 -1.09 -19.42
N ILE A 327 15.74 0.14 -19.44
CA ILE A 327 14.66 0.61 -18.57
C ILE A 327 13.42 0.86 -19.42
N ASP A 328 12.32 0.24 -19.06
CA ASP A 328 11.00 0.51 -19.62
C ASP A 328 10.36 1.70 -18.90
N CYS A 329 9.81 2.63 -19.67
CA CYS A 329 9.09 3.79 -19.17
C CYS A 329 7.60 3.67 -19.52
N VAL A 330 6.76 3.38 -18.53
CA VAL A 330 5.32 3.18 -18.70
C VAL A 330 4.56 4.41 -18.23
N ARG A 331 3.71 4.98 -19.09
CA ARG A 331 2.81 6.09 -18.71
C ARG A 331 1.65 5.58 -17.87
N LEU A 332 1.40 6.22 -16.73
CA LEU A 332 0.37 5.80 -15.76
C LEU A 332 -0.92 6.59 -15.94
N ILE A 333 -1.93 5.96 -16.55
CA ILE A 333 -3.25 6.55 -16.80
C ILE A 333 -4.29 5.88 -15.90
N VAL A 334 -5.12 6.69 -15.23
CA VAL A 334 -6.31 6.23 -14.48
C VAL A 334 -7.53 6.81 -15.19
N ASP A 335 -8.19 5.96 -15.98
CA ASP A 335 -9.40 6.30 -16.72
C ASP A 335 -10.56 6.66 -15.79
#